data_AF-A0A821CJZ4-F1
#
_entry.id   AF-A0A821CJZ4-F1
#
_cell.length_a   1.000
_cell.length_b   1.000
_cell.length_c   1.000
_cell.angle_alpha   90.00
_cell.angle_beta   90.00
_cell.angle_gamma   90.00
#
_symmetry.space_group_name_H-M   'P 1'
#
loop_
_entity.id
_entity.type
_entity.pdbx_description
1 polymer ?
#
loop_
_entity_poly.entity_id
_entity_poly.type
_entity_poly.pdbx_seq_one_letter_code
_entity_poly.pdbx_strand_id
1 'polypeptide(L)'
;EECVRLGSVYGTFDVNGVLRGEKTISRHVISVADAARAQVKELLSSSLKDHSLTICPDYWIDSHKKISYLGVSVTIVDDQYVYKSIDLCCKSFEYRKKTAENTLKVLHNCLSFYGVNSLADVNIVCDRGSNFVCAFKEFKPIFCCGHRLNNIVKLAVFQNNNNNKRKAGGVSVNLANIPDKNSSTITSEDNKGDNHKSSSEDSASSSDDEDFGNELALTVVKRKRTFDKTAILPKNEMLVCHMDITIDRIPPAAKHILDVLNKCKNIVKYVKKAGINNDIQEEGGVTLHQSCIVRWLSMSNLLESILKSFKITKRLLIARNKQSLTIDLDKITIKQLVLVLKPLKHVMTVFQTGNLPSLHLVLLCKLRLKISLSSYKSLFEYVNTYCNPDKIDENEDEIEESDDYESEGIKRFRERLFNLIDELLVLDDRHYCATMLHPKYRFVKSCTAQERSQCHQYVRKELMVLHDEYLATNTYENPPELNQKN
;
A
#
# COMPACT_ATOMS: atom_id res chain seq x y z
N GLU A 1 -21.78 -18.51 25.10
CA GLU A 1 -21.82 -19.86 24.49
C GLU A 1 -20.91 -20.83 25.22
N GLU A 2 -19.62 -20.53 25.36
CA GLU A 2 -18.66 -21.45 26.00
C GLU A 2 -18.96 -21.76 27.48
N CYS A 3 -19.38 -20.78 28.29
CA CYS A 3 -19.81 -21.05 29.68
C CYS A 3 -21.09 -21.90 29.75
N VAL A 4 -21.98 -21.80 28.76
CA VAL A 4 -23.19 -22.64 28.66
C VAL A 4 -22.81 -24.07 28.30
N ARG A 5 -21.87 -24.24 27.36
CA ARG A 5 -21.28 -25.54 27.01
C ARG A 5 -20.57 -26.18 28.19
N LEU A 6 -19.80 -25.42 28.97
CA LEU A 6 -19.16 -25.92 30.18
C LEU A 6 -20.19 -26.28 31.25
N GLY A 7 -21.27 -25.50 31.40
CA GLY A 7 -22.34 -25.77 32.36
C GLY A 7 -23.14 -27.03 32.03
N SER A 8 -23.37 -27.31 30.74
CA SER A 8 -24.05 -28.56 30.34
C SER A 8 -23.21 -29.81 30.59
N VAL A 9 -21.88 -29.70 30.55
CA VAL A 9 -20.95 -30.82 30.79
C VAL A 9 -20.65 -31.00 32.28
N TYR A 10 -20.44 -29.90 33.01
CA TYR A 10 -19.90 -29.93 34.37
C TYR A 10 -20.89 -29.48 35.46
N GLY A 11 -22.12 -29.08 35.10
CA GLY A 11 -23.10 -28.57 36.06
C GLY A 11 -22.77 -27.17 36.56
N THR A 12 -23.02 -26.91 37.85
CA THR A 12 -22.70 -25.62 38.48
C THR A 12 -21.21 -25.55 38.81
N PHE A 13 -20.51 -24.52 38.34
CA PHE A 13 -19.08 -24.30 38.60
C PHE A 13 -18.79 -22.82 38.91
N ASP A 14 -17.70 -22.55 39.61
CA ASP A 14 -17.22 -21.18 39.85
C ASP A 14 -16.55 -20.64 38.59
N VAL A 15 -17.15 -19.60 38.01
CA VAL A 15 -16.66 -18.92 36.81
C VAL A 15 -15.26 -18.34 37.03
N ASN A 16 -14.95 -17.86 38.24
CA ASN A 16 -13.64 -17.30 38.55
C ASN A 16 -12.54 -18.37 38.61
N GLY A 17 -12.90 -19.62 38.91
CA GLY A 17 -11.99 -20.77 38.83
C GLY A 17 -11.71 -21.23 37.40
N VAL A 18 -12.54 -20.85 36.42
CA VAL A 18 -12.42 -21.24 35.01
C VAL A 18 -11.78 -20.14 34.17
N LEU A 19 -12.14 -18.88 34.41
CA LEU A 19 -11.57 -17.75 33.67
C LEU A 19 -10.12 -17.53 34.08
N ARG A 20 -9.22 -17.56 33.10
CA ARG A 20 -7.81 -17.29 33.32
C ARG A 20 -7.58 -15.79 33.44
N GLY A 21 -6.82 -15.35 34.44
CA GLY A 21 -6.42 -13.96 34.57
C GLY A 21 -5.55 -13.48 33.39
N GLU A 22 -5.49 -12.16 33.20
CA GLU A 22 -4.79 -11.49 32.09
C GLU A 22 -3.35 -11.99 31.91
N LYS A 23 -2.57 -12.10 32.99
CA LYS A 23 -1.19 -12.59 32.96
C LYS A 23 -1.07 -14.04 32.45
N THR A 24 -2.06 -14.88 32.74
CA THR A 24 -2.07 -16.27 32.29
C THR A 24 -2.45 -16.36 30.81
N ILE A 25 -3.42 -15.56 30.37
CA ILE A 25 -3.77 -15.45 28.94
C ILE A 25 -2.57 -14.92 28.16
N SER A 26 -1.93 -13.84 28.62
CA SER A 26 -0.76 -13.24 27.98
C SER A 26 0.39 -14.26 27.80
N ARG A 27 0.79 -14.97 28.87
CA ARG A 27 1.80 -16.03 28.78
C ARG A 27 1.41 -17.14 27.82
N HIS A 28 0.15 -17.55 27.82
CA HIS A 28 -0.34 -18.58 26.90
C HIS A 28 -0.27 -18.12 25.44
N VAL A 29 -0.73 -16.89 25.14
CA VAL A 29 -0.65 -16.30 23.80
C VAL A 29 0.79 -16.19 23.33
N ILE A 30 1.73 -15.76 24.20
CA ILE A 30 3.16 -15.72 23.88
C ILE A 30 3.67 -17.13 23.54
N SER A 31 3.37 -18.12 24.37
CA SER A 31 3.79 -19.51 24.14
C SER A 31 3.25 -20.09 22.83
N VAL A 32 1.98 -19.84 22.50
CA VAL A 32 1.37 -20.26 21.23
C VAL A 32 2.02 -19.52 20.05
N ALA A 33 2.27 -18.22 20.19
CA ALA A 33 2.93 -17.43 19.16
C ALA A 33 4.38 -17.88 18.92
N ASP A 34 5.13 -18.23 19.97
CA ASP A 34 6.50 -18.72 19.85
C ASP A 34 6.57 -20.10 19.18
N ALA A 35 5.62 -20.99 19.49
CA ALA A 35 5.48 -22.25 18.78
C ALA A 35 5.17 -22.04 17.29
N ALA A 36 4.25 -21.14 16.96
CA ALA A 36 3.94 -20.78 15.57
C ALA A 36 5.14 -20.13 14.86
N ARG A 37 5.88 -19.26 15.53
CA ARG A 37 7.10 -18.62 15.00
C ARG A 37 8.20 -19.64 14.69
N ALA A 38 8.35 -20.67 15.53
CA ALA A 38 9.30 -21.75 15.26
C ALA A 38 8.96 -22.51 13.97
N GLN A 39 7.67 -22.83 13.76
CA GLN A 39 7.19 -23.44 12.51
C GLN A 39 7.42 -22.54 11.29
N VAL A 40 7.14 -21.24 11.43
CA VAL A 40 7.39 -20.25 10.36
C VAL A 40 8.89 -20.15 10.05
N LYS A 41 9.77 -20.18 11.06
CA LYS A 41 11.22 -20.13 10.87
C LYS A 41 11.74 -21.32 10.06
N GLU A 42 11.26 -22.52 10.35
CA GLU A 42 11.60 -23.72 9.58
C GLU A 42 11.12 -23.60 8.12
N LEU A 43 9.87 -23.19 7.93
CA LEU A 43 9.26 -22.96 6.62
C LEU A 43 10.01 -21.91 5.78
N LEU A 44 10.46 -20.81 6.40
CA LEU A 44 11.25 -19.79 5.70
C LEU A 44 12.65 -20.29 5.34
N SER A 45 13.23 -21.18 6.17
CA SER A 45 14.54 -21.76 5.91
C SER A 45 14.54 -22.67 4.68
N SER A 46 13.46 -23.43 4.43
CA SER A 46 13.31 -24.20 3.20
C SER A 46 13.05 -23.29 1.99
N SER A 47 12.12 -22.34 2.11
CA SER A 47 11.80 -21.40 1.01
C SER A 47 12.98 -20.52 0.58
N LEU A 48 13.93 -20.23 1.48
CA LEU A 48 15.18 -19.56 1.15
C LEU A 48 16.09 -20.40 0.26
N LYS A 49 16.18 -21.72 0.51
CA LYS A 49 16.98 -22.65 -0.31
C LYS A 49 16.40 -22.79 -1.70
N ASP A 50 15.08 -22.77 -1.82
CA ASP A 50 14.36 -22.93 -3.08
C ASP A 50 14.16 -21.61 -3.85
N HIS A 51 14.69 -20.50 -3.32
CA HIS A 51 14.50 -19.15 -3.88
C HIS A 51 13.03 -18.74 -4.08
N SER A 52 12.11 -19.31 -3.30
CA SER A 52 10.66 -19.07 -3.39
C SER A 52 10.15 -18.01 -2.41
N LEU A 53 11.03 -17.46 -1.56
CA LEU A 53 10.68 -16.45 -0.58
C LEU A 53 10.55 -15.05 -1.18
N THR A 54 9.39 -14.43 -0.97
CA THR A 54 9.16 -13.01 -1.24
C THR A 54 8.82 -12.27 0.06
N ILE A 55 9.44 -11.12 0.27
CA ILE A 55 9.16 -10.23 1.39
C ILE A 55 8.43 -8.97 0.91
N CYS A 56 7.47 -8.52 1.71
CA CYS A 56 6.58 -7.40 1.42
C CYS A 56 6.60 -6.39 2.58
N PRO A 57 7.64 -5.54 2.70
CA PRO A 57 7.65 -4.49 3.71
C PRO A 57 6.64 -3.38 3.36
N ASP A 58 5.84 -2.96 4.34
CA ASP A 58 4.86 -1.88 4.19
C ASP A 58 4.94 -0.86 5.33
N TYR A 59 4.79 0.41 5.00
CA TYR A 59 4.74 1.51 5.95
C TYR A 59 3.32 2.02 6.12
N TRP A 60 2.91 2.23 7.37
CA TRP A 60 1.76 3.06 7.67
C TRP A 60 2.01 3.96 8.87
N ILE A 61 1.14 4.95 9.01
CA ILE A 61 1.15 5.89 10.12
C ILE A 61 -0.21 5.78 10.77
N ASP A 62 -0.22 5.47 12.07
CA ASP A 62 -1.39 5.69 12.90
C ASP A 62 -1.58 7.21 13.05
N SER A 63 -2.60 7.73 12.39
CA SER A 63 -2.87 9.16 12.36
C SER A 63 -3.34 9.70 13.71
N HIS A 64 -3.82 8.85 14.61
CA HIS A 64 -4.26 9.21 15.95
C HIS A 64 -3.07 9.24 16.91
N LYS A 65 -2.33 8.13 17.00
CA LYS A 65 -1.16 8.02 17.89
C LYS A 65 0.09 8.72 17.35
N LYS A 66 0.08 9.12 16.07
CA LYS A 66 1.24 9.65 15.32
C LYS A 66 2.44 8.71 15.30
N ILE A 67 2.20 7.41 15.49
CA ILE A 67 3.25 6.38 15.43
C ILE A 67 3.32 5.83 14.01
N SER A 68 4.54 5.74 13.49
CA SER A 68 4.80 5.03 12.25
C SER A 68 5.08 3.57 12.55
N TYR A 69 4.60 2.68 11.69
CA TYR A 69 4.84 1.25 11.79
C TYR A 69 5.46 0.72 10.50
N LEU A 70 6.36 -0.25 10.65
CA LEU A 70 6.81 -1.10 9.57
C LEU A 70 6.21 -2.49 9.78
N GLY A 71 5.37 -2.92 8.85
CA GLY A 71 4.91 -4.30 8.75
C GLY A 71 5.78 -5.06 7.77
N VAL A 72 6.00 -6.33 8.05
CA VAL A 72 6.70 -7.25 7.17
C VAL A 72 5.83 -8.48 7.02
N SER A 73 5.33 -8.66 5.80
CA SER A 73 4.66 -9.90 5.40
C SER A 73 5.56 -10.66 4.44
N VAL A 74 5.38 -11.97 4.36
CA VAL A 74 6.09 -12.83 3.43
C VAL A 74 5.11 -13.69 2.66
N THR A 75 5.47 -13.99 1.42
CA THR A 75 4.73 -14.92 0.59
C THR A 75 5.68 -15.98 0.07
N ILE A 76 5.24 -17.24 0.16
CA ILE A 76 6.01 -18.41 -0.26
C ILE A 76 5.11 -19.36 -1.03
N VAL A 77 5.74 -20.21 -1.83
CA VAL A 77 5.13 -21.42 -2.36
C VAL A 77 5.95 -22.57 -1.80
N ASP A 78 5.30 -23.48 -1.07
CA ASP A 78 5.97 -24.64 -0.50
C ASP A 78 6.16 -25.77 -1.52
N ASP A 79 6.77 -26.86 -1.08
CA ASP A 79 7.04 -28.08 -1.85
C ASP A 79 5.76 -28.79 -2.34
N GLN A 80 4.62 -28.53 -1.69
CA GLN A 80 3.30 -28.99 -2.10
C GLN A 80 2.59 -28.02 -3.05
N TYR A 81 3.29 -26.99 -3.53
CA TYR A 81 2.76 -25.92 -4.38
C TYR A 81 1.63 -25.11 -3.72
N VAL A 82 1.56 -25.10 -2.39
CA VAL A 82 0.59 -24.31 -1.64
C VAL A 82 1.14 -22.89 -1.46
N TYR A 83 0.38 -21.92 -1.94
CA TYR A 83 0.67 -20.51 -1.71
C TYR A 83 0.32 -20.11 -0.27
N LYS A 84 1.30 -19.56 0.45
CA LYS A 84 1.11 -19.08 1.82
C LYS A 84 1.51 -17.62 1.91
N SER A 85 0.70 -16.85 2.63
CA SER A 85 0.97 -15.45 2.96
C SER A 85 0.92 -15.30 4.47
N ILE A 86 2.01 -14.79 5.05
CA ILE A 86 2.25 -14.80 6.49
C ILE A 86 2.70 -13.41 6.92
N ASP A 87 1.98 -12.80 7.86
CA ASP A 87 2.42 -11.60 8.54
C ASP A 87 3.46 -11.96 9.60
N LEU A 88 4.72 -11.60 9.38
CA LEU A 88 5.80 -11.91 10.32
C LEU A 88 5.77 -10.99 11.53
N CYS A 89 5.70 -9.69 11.26
CA CYS A 89 5.73 -8.71 12.34
C CYS A 89 5.14 -7.37 11.93
N CYS A 90 4.71 -6.63 12.95
CA CYS A 90 4.46 -5.20 12.90
C CYS A 90 5.28 -4.55 14.01
N LYS A 91 6.21 -3.67 13.65
CA LYS A 91 7.05 -2.94 14.61
C LYS A 91 6.79 -1.45 14.53
N SER A 92 6.69 -0.81 15.69
CA SER A 92 6.79 0.65 15.77
C SER A 92 8.14 1.09 15.22
N PHE A 93 8.11 2.10 14.37
CA PHE A 93 9.31 2.67 13.78
C PHE A 93 9.83 3.76 14.71
N GLU A 94 10.68 3.35 15.66
CA GLU A 94 11.19 4.18 16.76
C GLU A 94 12.12 5.30 16.30
N TYR A 95 12.75 5.15 15.13
CA TYR A 95 13.64 6.17 14.59
C TYR A 95 12.87 7.44 14.22
N ARG A 96 13.39 8.59 14.65
CA ARG A 96 12.87 9.92 14.27
C ARG A 96 12.75 10.10 12.75
N LYS A 97 13.63 9.47 11.97
CA LYS A 97 13.67 9.56 10.50
C LYS A 97 13.63 8.17 9.87
N LYS A 98 12.76 8.00 8.86
CA LYS A 98 12.61 6.79 8.04
C LYS A 98 13.70 6.69 6.96
N THR A 99 14.98 6.86 7.29
CA THR A 99 16.04 6.78 6.26
C THR A 99 16.13 5.36 5.68
N ALA A 100 16.83 5.21 4.56
CA ALA A 100 17.05 3.91 3.92
C ALA A 100 17.78 2.94 4.86
N GLU A 101 18.80 3.43 5.58
CA GLU A 101 19.63 2.68 6.51
C GLU A 101 18.80 2.20 7.71
N ASN A 102 17.98 3.09 8.29
CA ASN A 102 17.09 2.73 9.39
C ASN A 102 16.03 1.72 8.94
N THR A 103 15.53 1.86 7.71
CA THR A 103 14.59 0.89 7.12
C THR A 103 15.22 -0.51 7.04
N LEU A 104 16.45 -0.60 6.53
CA LEU A 104 17.19 -1.86 6.44
C LEU A 104 17.49 -2.44 7.82
N LYS A 105 17.89 -1.61 8.80
CA LYS A 105 18.18 -2.07 10.16
C LYS A 105 16.95 -2.67 10.85
N VAL A 106 15.79 -1.99 10.79
CA VAL A 106 14.55 -2.53 11.35
C VAL A 106 14.12 -3.80 10.63
N LEU A 107 14.18 -3.81 9.29
CA LEU A 107 13.82 -4.99 8.50
C LEU A 107 14.72 -6.18 8.82
N HIS A 108 16.04 -5.97 8.88
CA HIS A 108 17.01 -7.00 9.24
C HIS A 108 16.72 -7.58 10.62
N ASN A 109 16.46 -6.75 11.63
CA ASN A 109 16.12 -7.22 12.97
C ASN A 109 14.84 -8.06 13.00
N CYS A 110 13.87 -7.73 12.15
CA CYS A 110 12.64 -8.50 12.03
C CYS A 110 12.91 -9.86 11.36
N LEU A 111 13.72 -9.88 10.31
CA LEU A 111 13.98 -11.05 9.48
C LEU A 111 14.98 -12.03 10.10
N SER A 112 16.01 -11.53 10.80
CA SER A 112 17.04 -12.36 11.46
C SER A 112 16.46 -13.26 12.55
N PHE A 113 15.41 -12.81 13.23
CA PHE A 113 14.65 -13.63 14.17
C PHE A 113 14.16 -14.95 13.53
N TYR A 114 13.75 -14.87 12.26
CA TYR A 114 13.30 -16.01 11.45
C TYR A 114 14.42 -16.67 10.63
N GLY A 115 15.70 -16.35 10.90
CA GLY A 115 16.84 -16.93 10.19
C GLY A 115 17.10 -16.35 8.80
N VAL A 116 16.37 -15.30 8.39
CA VAL A 116 16.58 -14.62 7.11
C VAL A 116 17.64 -13.53 7.30
N ASN A 117 18.91 -13.91 7.14
CA ASN A 117 20.06 -13.03 7.39
C ASN A 117 20.55 -12.28 6.14
N SER A 118 20.10 -12.68 4.95
CA SER A 118 20.51 -12.10 3.66
C SER A 118 19.28 -11.69 2.87
N LEU A 119 19.30 -10.47 2.32
CA LEU A 119 18.29 -10.01 1.37
C LEU A 119 18.65 -10.33 -0.09
N ALA A 120 19.84 -10.88 -0.35
CA ALA A 120 20.28 -11.19 -1.72
C ALA A 120 19.49 -12.35 -2.35
N ASP A 121 18.95 -13.23 -1.50
CA ASP A 121 18.29 -14.47 -1.89
C ASP A 121 16.77 -14.40 -1.78
N VAL A 122 16.22 -13.21 -1.51
CA VAL A 122 14.77 -12.97 -1.39
C VAL A 122 14.26 -12.04 -2.48
N ASN A 123 13.05 -12.30 -2.95
CA ASN A 123 12.32 -11.32 -3.76
C ASN A 123 11.76 -10.23 -2.85
N ILE A 124 11.83 -8.97 -3.26
CA ILE A 124 11.32 -7.84 -2.47
C ILE A 124 10.20 -7.17 -3.25
N VAL A 125 9.02 -7.04 -2.64
CA VAL A 125 7.89 -6.26 -3.15
C VAL A 125 7.64 -5.07 -2.23
N CYS A 126 7.78 -3.84 -2.73
CA CYS A 126 7.59 -2.65 -1.90
C CYS A 126 6.92 -1.51 -2.70
N ASP A 127 6.49 -0.44 -2.03
CA ASP A 127 6.06 0.76 -2.75
C ASP A 127 7.26 1.56 -3.32
N ARG A 128 6.97 2.66 -4.04
CA ARG A 128 8.01 3.57 -4.60
C ARG A 128 8.38 4.71 -3.64
N GLY A 129 8.11 4.56 -2.35
CA GLY A 129 8.56 5.50 -1.33
C GLY A 129 10.08 5.66 -1.43
N SER A 130 10.56 6.92 -1.40
CA SER A 130 11.97 7.24 -1.63
C SER A 130 12.91 6.40 -0.76
N ASN A 131 12.51 6.13 0.49
CA ASN A 131 13.32 5.38 1.44
C ASN A 131 13.41 3.90 1.09
N PHE A 132 12.33 3.27 0.59
CA PHE A 132 12.39 1.90 0.08
C PHE A 132 13.16 1.80 -1.22
N VAL A 133 12.97 2.75 -2.14
CA VAL A 133 13.73 2.80 -3.40
C VAL A 133 15.23 2.90 -3.12
N CYS A 134 15.63 3.75 -2.17
CA CYS A 134 17.03 3.88 -1.75
C CYS A 134 17.52 2.63 -1.01
N ALA A 135 16.76 2.11 -0.04
CA ALA A 135 17.11 0.92 0.76
C ALA A 135 17.30 -0.32 -0.11
N PHE A 136 16.44 -0.51 -1.11
CA PHE A 136 16.41 -1.74 -1.89
C PHE A 136 17.05 -1.63 -3.27
N LYS A 137 17.72 -0.52 -3.57
CA LYS A 137 18.30 -0.26 -4.90
C LYS A 137 19.17 -1.40 -5.43
N GLU A 138 19.94 -2.06 -4.55
CA GLU A 138 20.83 -3.16 -4.92
C GLU A 138 20.11 -4.51 -5.15
N PHE A 139 18.85 -4.66 -4.69
CA PHE A 139 18.10 -5.94 -4.70
C PHE A 139 17.02 -6.03 -5.79
N LYS A 140 16.92 -5.02 -6.68
CA LYS A 140 15.94 -5.00 -7.80
C LYS A 140 14.50 -5.30 -7.36
N PRO A 141 13.92 -4.48 -6.46
CA PRO A 141 12.59 -4.73 -5.92
C PRO A 141 11.53 -4.67 -7.01
N ILE A 142 10.46 -5.45 -6.85
CA ILE A 142 9.21 -5.31 -7.59
C ILE A 142 8.41 -4.21 -6.92
N PHE A 143 7.97 -3.23 -7.70
CA PHE A 143 7.18 -2.15 -7.13
C PHE A 143 5.68 -2.47 -7.12
N CYS A 144 5.04 -2.25 -5.98
CA CYS A 144 3.64 -2.54 -5.74
C CYS A 144 2.72 -1.86 -6.76
N CYS A 145 2.04 -2.67 -7.57
CA CYS A 145 1.09 -2.20 -8.58
C CYS A 145 -0.15 -1.53 -7.97
N GLY A 146 -0.57 -1.96 -6.78
CA GLY A 146 -1.66 -1.30 -6.05
C GLY A 146 -1.28 0.12 -5.62
N HIS A 147 -0.06 0.34 -5.15
CA HIS A 147 0.41 1.69 -4.82
C HIS A 147 0.52 2.56 -6.09
N ARG A 148 1.01 2.00 -7.21
CA ARG A 148 1.08 2.72 -8.50
C ARG A 148 -0.29 3.13 -9.00
N LEU A 149 -1.28 2.23 -8.96
CA LEU A 149 -2.64 2.53 -9.38
C LEU A 149 -3.30 3.59 -8.48
N ASN A 150 -3.02 3.57 -7.17
CA ASN A 150 -3.43 4.65 -6.27
C ASN A 150 -2.83 6.01 -6.66
N ASN A 151 -1.55 6.04 -7.03
CA ASN A 151 -0.91 7.28 -7.47
C ASN A 151 -1.44 7.76 -8.82
N ILE A 152 -1.77 6.86 -9.76
CA ILE A 152 -2.42 7.20 -11.02
C ILE A 152 -3.75 7.93 -10.76
N VAL A 153 -4.61 7.37 -9.92
CA VAL A 153 -5.90 8.00 -9.60
C VAL A 153 -5.69 9.33 -8.88
N LYS A 154 -4.77 9.39 -7.93
CA LYS A 154 -4.43 10.65 -7.25
C LYS A 154 -3.95 11.72 -8.22
N LEU A 155 -3.10 11.39 -9.17
CA LEU A 155 -2.59 12.35 -10.16
C LEU A 155 -3.65 12.75 -11.19
N ALA A 156 -4.55 11.84 -11.53
CA ALA A 156 -5.68 12.14 -12.40
C ALA A 156 -6.67 13.10 -11.74
N VAL A 157 -6.91 12.96 -10.43
CA VAL A 157 -7.85 13.80 -9.66
C VAL A 157 -7.18 15.07 -9.16
N PHE A 158 -6.08 14.94 -8.42
CA PHE A 158 -5.38 16.02 -7.75
C PHE A 158 -4.10 16.34 -8.53
N GLN A 159 -4.20 17.31 -9.43
CA GLN A 159 -3.02 17.85 -10.09
C GLN A 159 -2.03 18.33 -9.03
N ASN A 160 -0.76 17.98 -9.20
CA ASN A 160 0.27 18.12 -8.18
C ASN A 160 0.59 19.60 -7.94
N ASN A 161 -0.06 20.24 -6.96
CA ASN A 161 0.12 21.66 -6.61
C ASN A 161 1.53 22.04 -6.09
N ASN A 162 2.47 21.09 -6.04
CA ASN A 162 3.71 21.24 -5.30
C ASN A 162 4.76 22.15 -5.95
N ASN A 163 4.60 22.54 -7.22
CA ASN A 163 5.60 23.38 -7.90
C ASN A 163 5.45 24.89 -7.65
N ASN A 164 4.27 25.40 -7.25
CA ASN A 164 4.12 26.82 -6.90
C ASN A 164 4.83 27.21 -5.60
N LYS A 165 5.01 26.26 -4.66
CA LYS A 165 5.81 26.50 -3.44
C LYS A 165 7.32 26.48 -3.68
N ARG A 166 7.81 25.77 -4.70
CA ARG A 166 9.23 25.73 -5.04
C ARG A 166 9.69 26.90 -5.91
N LYS A 167 8.79 27.48 -6.73
CA LYS A 167 9.09 28.71 -7.50
C LYS A 167 8.96 30.00 -6.69
N ALA A 168 8.30 29.97 -5.53
CA ALA A 168 8.20 31.12 -4.60
C ALA A 168 9.29 31.14 -3.50
N GLY A 169 10.09 30.08 -3.37
CA GLY A 169 11.21 30.02 -2.43
C GLY A 169 12.48 30.54 -3.08
N GLY A 170 12.64 31.87 -3.14
CA GLY A 170 13.93 32.49 -3.37
C GLY A 170 14.96 31.94 -2.37
N VAL A 171 16.20 31.78 -2.85
CA VAL A 171 17.36 31.32 -2.09
C VAL A 171 17.45 32.08 -0.75
N SER A 172 17.06 31.45 0.36
CA SER A 172 17.53 31.92 1.66
C SER A 172 18.93 31.36 1.86
N VAL A 173 19.93 32.17 1.50
CA VAL A 173 21.29 31.95 1.96
C VAL A 173 21.24 32.03 3.48
N ASN A 174 21.53 30.92 4.16
CA ASN A 174 21.80 30.94 5.59
C ASN A 174 23.08 31.75 5.81
N LEU A 175 22.92 32.96 6.34
CA LEU A 175 24.01 33.75 6.87
C LEU A 175 24.24 33.30 8.33
N ALA A 176 25.17 32.37 8.52
CA ALA A 176 25.71 32.07 9.83
C ALA A 176 27.19 31.72 9.67
N ASN A 177 28.03 32.75 9.80
CA ASN A 177 29.33 32.78 10.47
C ASN A 177 30.23 33.85 9.84
N ILE A 178 30.60 34.86 10.63
CA ILE A 178 31.96 35.43 10.78
C ILE A 178 31.87 36.52 11.90
N PRO A 179 32.95 36.72 12.68
CA PRO A 179 32.89 36.94 14.13
C PRO A 179 33.03 38.40 14.58
N ASP A 180 32.86 38.57 15.89
CA ASP A 180 33.04 39.76 16.73
C ASP A 180 34.06 40.81 16.26
N LYS A 181 33.67 42.09 16.40
CA LYS A 181 34.55 43.17 16.90
C LYS A 181 33.78 44.43 17.32
N ASN A 182 33.87 44.70 18.63
CA ASN A 182 34.07 45.99 19.30
C ASN A 182 33.04 47.13 19.28
N SER A 183 32.91 47.68 20.51
CA SER A 183 32.65 49.07 20.90
C SER A 183 31.17 49.46 21.02
N SER A 184 30.65 49.48 22.26
CA SER A 184 30.44 50.69 23.10
C SER A 184 29.07 51.32 22.78
N THR A 185 28.20 51.82 23.66
CA THR A 185 28.29 52.53 24.94
C THR A 185 26.83 52.67 25.46
N ILE A 186 26.56 52.47 26.77
CA ILE A 186 25.59 53.20 27.66
C ILE A 186 24.10 53.30 27.20
N THR A 187 23.06 52.89 27.94
CA THR A 187 22.57 53.41 29.24
C THR A 187 21.44 52.49 29.80
N SER A 188 21.43 52.31 31.12
CA SER A 188 20.31 52.24 32.11
C SER A 188 18.87 52.00 31.62
N GLU A 189 18.00 51.23 32.28
CA GLU A 189 17.55 51.40 33.67
C GLU A 189 16.92 50.12 34.25
N ASP A 190 16.87 50.12 35.57
CA ASP A 190 16.37 49.13 36.52
C ASP A 190 14.93 48.63 36.30
N ASN A 191 14.68 47.36 36.64
CA ASN A 191 13.80 47.08 37.78
C ASN A 191 13.89 45.62 38.25
N LYS A 192 14.21 45.51 39.55
CA LYS A 192 14.13 44.31 40.37
C LYS A 192 12.67 43.93 40.62
N GLY A 193 12.43 42.62 40.74
CA GLY A 193 11.18 42.06 41.24
C GLY A 193 11.36 40.59 41.58
N ASP A 194 11.99 40.34 42.72
CA ASP A 194 12.02 39.04 43.39
C ASP A 194 10.59 38.53 43.65
N ASN A 195 10.36 37.23 43.47
CA ASN A 195 9.55 36.48 44.43
C ASN A 195 9.85 34.98 44.41
N HIS A 196 10.31 34.54 45.58
CA HIS A 196 10.56 33.19 46.04
C HIS A 196 9.26 32.46 46.46
N LYS A 197 9.14 31.17 46.14
CA LYS A 197 8.60 30.06 46.97
C LYS A 197 8.58 28.77 46.11
N SER A 198 9.47 27.77 46.29
CA SER A 198 9.46 26.66 47.29
C SER A 198 8.05 26.10 47.53
N SER A 199 7.73 24.80 47.52
CA SER A 199 8.38 23.48 47.61
C SER A 199 7.22 22.48 47.34
N SER A 200 7.35 21.24 46.85
CA SER A 200 7.89 20.00 47.46
C SER A 200 7.68 18.88 46.41
N GLU A 201 8.69 18.13 46.03
CA GLU A 201 9.00 16.77 46.53
C GLU A 201 7.79 15.82 46.55
N ASP A 202 7.78 14.83 45.63
CA ASP A 202 7.87 13.43 46.04
C ASP A 202 8.39 12.55 44.89
N SER A 203 9.29 11.67 45.31
CA SER A 203 10.16 10.81 44.54
C SER A 203 9.57 9.40 44.43
N ALA A 204 9.70 8.78 43.26
CA ALA A 204 9.67 7.33 43.14
C ALA A 204 10.63 6.93 42.01
N SER A 205 11.84 6.60 42.45
CA SER A 205 12.90 5.95 41.70
C SER A 205 12.49 4.55 41.25
N SER A 206 12.71 4.23 39.98
CA SER A 206 12.87 2.86 39.50
C SER A 206 13.84 2.92 38.33
N SER A 207 15.11 2.76 38.67
CA SER A 207 16.21 2.39 37.78
C SER A 207 15.89 1.06 37.10
N ASP A 208 16.05 1.01 35.77
CA ASP A 208 16.47 -0.18 35.03
C ASP A 208 17.06 0.33 33.71
N ASP A 209 18.33 0.73 33.81
CA ASP A 209 19.23 0.97 32.69
C ASP A 209 19.65 -0.38 32.11
N GLU A 210 18.95 -0.86 31.07
CA GLU A 210 19.47 -1.90 30.19
C GLU A 210 20.13 -1.23 28.98
N ASP A 211 21.42 -0.98 29.18
CA ASP A 211 22.44 -0.63 28.19
C ASP A 211 22.51 -1.71 27.09
N PHE A 212 21.84 -1.48 25.96
CA PHE A 212 22.08 -2.23 24.72
C PHE A 212 23.04 -1.48 23.79
N GLY A 213 24.25 -1.25 24.29
CA GLY A 213 25.45 -1.08 23.47
C GLY A 213 25.81 -2.39 22.77
N ASN A 214 25.23 -2.63 21.59
CA ASN A 214 25.78 -3.59 20.64
C ASN A 214 25.82 -2.95 19.25
N GLU A 215 26.95 -2.32 18.96
CA GLU A 215 27.34 -1.88 17.62
C GLU A 215 27.65 -3.13 16.79
N LEU A 216 26.60 -3.82 16.34
CA LEU A 216 26.69 -4.87 15.35
C LEU A 216 27.07 -4.22 14.02
N ALA A 217 28.34 -4.32 13.67
CA ALA A 217 28.83 -4.07 12.33
C ALA A 217 27.99 -4.90 11.35
N LEU A 218 27.15 -4.22 10.56
CA LEU A 218 26.38 -4.82 9.47
C LEU A 218 27.35 -5.31 8.41
N THR A 219 27.79 -6.57 8.49
CA THR A 219 28.38 -7.28 7.36
C THR A 219 27.25 -7.61 6.38
N VAL A 220 26.87 -6.63 5.57
CA VAL A 220 26.12 -6.88 4.34
C VAL A 220 27.05 -7.70 3.45
N VAL A 221 26.93 -9.02 3.50
CA VAL A 221 27.63 -9.91 2.57
C VAL A 221 27.09 -9.63 1.19
N LYS A 222 27.77 -8.72 0.48
CA LYS A 222 27.49 -8.41 -0.92
C LYS A 222 27.92 -9.61 -1.75
N ARG A 223 27.04 -10.59 -1.91
CA ARG A 223 27.20 -11.59 -2.98
C ARG A 223 27.10 -10.82 -4.30
N LYS A 224 28.26 -10.56 -4.92
CA LYS A 224 28.33 -10.10 -6.30
C LYS A 224 27.76 -11.23 -7.15
N ARG A 225 26.44 -11.25 -7.40
CA ARG A 225 25.95 -11.80 -8.66
C ARG A 225 26.71 -11.01 -9.73
N THR A 226 27.57 -11.67 -10.48
CA THR A 226 28.30 -11.11 -11.63
C THR A 226 27.27 -10.72 -12.68
N PHE A 227 26.64 -9.58 -12.44
CA PHE A 227 25.66 -9.02 -13.33
C PHE A 227 26.40 -8.17 -14.34
N ASP A 228 26.12 -8.47 -15.60
CA ASP A 228 26.51 -7.67 -16.73
C ASP A 228 26.12 -6.21 -16.49
N LYS A 229 27.13 -5.36 -16.26
CA LYS A 229 26.97 -3.92 -16.02
C LYS A 229 26.44 -3.19 -17.26
N THR A 230 26.31 -3.86 -18.39
CA THR A 230 25.73 -3.30 -19.62
C THR A 230 24.20 -3.21 -19.60
N ALA A 231 23.52 -3.84 -18.63
CA ALA A 231 22.13 -3.52 -18.33
C ALA A 231 22.07 -2.18 -17.58
N ILE A 232 22.34 -1.09 -18.30
CA ILE A 232 22.05 0.27 -17.90
C ILE A 232 20.55 0.28 -17.56
N LEU A 233 20.21 0.35 -16.27
CA LEU A 233 18.89 0.82 -15.83
C LEU A 233 18.59 2.06 -16.67
N PRO A 234 17.55 2.06 -17.52
CA PRO A 234 17.32 3.16 -18.43
C PRO A 234 17.31 4.45 -17.62
N LYS A 235 18.29 5.32 -17.85
CA LYS A 235 18.38 6.66 -17.21
C LYS A 235 17.09 7.48 -17.39
N ASN A 236 16.21 7.04 -18.29
CA ASN A 236 14.89 7.60 -18.54
C ASN A 236 13.84 7.33 -17.45
N GLU A 237 14.03 6.42 -16.48
CA GLU A 237 12.99 6.18 -15.45
C GLU A 237 12.98 7.20 -14.29
N MET A 238 13.94 8.13 -14.25
CA MET A 238 13.95 9.24 -13.28
C MET A 238 13.47 10.58 -13.86
N LEU A 239 13.06 10.60 -15.14
CA LEU A 239 12.42 11.74 -15.78
C LEU A 239 11.00 11.35 -16.20
N VAL A 240 10.10 11.18 -15.22
CA VAL A 240 8.71 11.52 -15.51
C VAL A 240 8.71 13.03 -15.65
N CYS A 241 8.75 13.52 -16.90
CA CYS A 241 8.47 14.90 -17.21
C CYS A 241 7.13 15.24 -16.56
N HIS A 242 7.18 15.94 -15.43
CA HIS A 242 5.99 16.51 -14.81
C HIS A 242 5.35 17.40 -15.87
N MET A 243 4.29 16.93 -16.53
CA MET A 243 3.39 17.83 -17.23
C MET A 243 2.80 18.74 -16.17
N ASP A 244 3.41 19.92 -16.05
CA ASP A 244 2.97 21.02 -15.19
C ASP A 244 1.65 21.57 -15.73
N ILE A 245 0.55 20.84 -15.49
CA ILE A 245 -0.78 21.42 -15.56
C ILE A 245 -1.00 22.11 -14.22
N THR A 246 -0.87 23.43 -14.21
CA THR A 246 -1.26 24.27 -13.06
C THR A 246 -2.78 24.22 -12.90
N ILE A 247 -3.31 24.41 -11.68
CA ILE A 247 -4.76 24.45 -11.42
C ILE A 247 -5.49 25.39 -12.38
N ASP A 248 -4.85 26.50 -12.73
CA ASP A 248 -5.42 27.53 -13.62
C ASP A 248 -5.58 27.04 -15.07
N ARG A 249 -4.86 25.98 -15.45
CA ARG A 249 -4.96 25.31 -16.76
C ARG A 249 -5.88 24.09 -16.72
N ILE A 250 -6.53 23.79 -15.59
CA ILE A 250 -7.57 22.77 -15.52
C ILE A 250 -8.76 23.24 -16.36
N PRO A 251 -9.17 22.47 -17.39
CA PRO A 251 -10.38 22.79 -18.13
C PRO A 251 -11.56 22.97 -17.18
N PRO A 252 -12.48 23.92 -17.42
CA PRO A 252 -13.64 24.14 -16.55
C PRO A 252 -14.40 22.85 -16.20
N ALA A 253 -14.53 21.94 -17.16
CA ALA A 253 -15.18 20.64 -16.99
C ALA A 253 -14.49 19.73 -15.94
N ALA A 254 -13.17 19.84 -15.77
CA ALA A 254 -12.44 19.10 -14.73
C ALA A 254 -12.46 19.80 -13.35
N LYS A 255 -12.66 21.13 -13.30
CA LYS A 255 -12.91 21.85 -12.05
C LYS A 255 -14.23 21.39 -11.41
N HIS A 256 -15.26 21.19 -12.23
CA HIS A 256 -16.55 20.67 -11.77
C HIS A 256 -16.43 19.32 -11.03
N ILE A 257 -15.60 18.39 -11.52
CA ILE A 257 -15.35 17.11 -10.83
C ILE A 257 -14.76 17.33 -9.44
N LEU A 258 -13.78 18.23 -9.31
CA LEU A 258 -13.15 18.55 -8.02
C LEU A 258 -14.15 19.17 -7.05
N ASP A 259 -15.02 20.04 -7.54
CA ASP A 259 -16.07 20.67 -6.74
C ASP A 259 -17.07 19.64 -6.22
N VAL A 260 -17.55 18.73 -7.09
CA VAL A 260 -18.42 17.61 -6.70
C VAL A 260 -17.73 16.72 -5.64
N LEU A 261 -16.46 16.36 -5.83
CA LEU A 261 -15.70 15.57 -4.85
C LEU A 261 -15.58 16.27 -3.49
N ASN A 262 -15.34 17.58 -3.49
CA ASN A 262 -15.24 18.36 -2.25
C ASN A 262 -16.60 18.50 -1.54
N LYS A 263 -17.69 18.72 -2.28
CA LYS A 263 -19.06 18.72 -1.74
C LYS A 263 -19.39 17.37 -1.09
N CYS A 264 -19.10 16.26 -1.78
CA CYS A 264 -19.29 14.91 -1.25
C CYS A 264 -18.52 14.69 0.07
N LYS A 265 -17.26 15.13 0.17
CA LYS A 265 -16.49 15.08 1.43
C LYS A 265 -17.12 15.91 2.54
N ASN A 266 -17.61 17.10 2.23
CA ASN A 266 -18.24 17.99 3.20
C ASN A 266 -19.55 17.40 3.76
N ILE A 267 -20.36 16.78 2.90
CA ILE A 267 -21.57 16.05 3.30
C ILE A 267 -21.22 14.95 4.30
N VAL A 268 -20.27 14.08 3.95
CA VAL A 268 -19.88 12.95 4.82
C VAL A 268 -19.29 13.44 6.14
N LYS A 269 -18.48 14.51 6.11
CA LYS A 269 -17.93 15.13 7.32
C LYS A 269 -19.04 15.63 8.24
N TYR A 270 -20.05 16.30 7.68
CA TYR A 270 -21.20 16.78 8.45
C TYR A 270 -22.03 15.62 9.01
N VAL A 271 -22.41 14.65 8.17
CA VAL A 271 -23.20 13.47 8.56
C VAL A 271 -22.55 12.72 9.72
N LYS A 272 -21.23 12.50 9.66
CA LYS A 272 -20.49 11.87 10.77
C LYS A 272 -20.48 12.73 12.04
N LYS A 273 -20.19 14.03 11.91
CA LYS A 273 -20.12 14.95 13.06
C LYS A 273 -21.47 15.07 13.78
N ALA A 274 -22.57 15.04 13.04
CA ALA A 274 -23.92 15.20 13.57
C ALA A 274 -24.61 13.86 13.91
N GLY A 275 -23.92 12.71 13.79
CA GLY A 275 -24.50 11.40 14.12
C GLY A 275 -25.60 10.90 13.17
N ILE A 276 -25.73 11.49 11.98
CA ILE A 276 -26.84 11.27 11.04
C ILE A 276 -26.80 9.89 10.36
N ASN A 277 -25.67 9.18 10.45
CA ASN A 277 -25.56 7.85 9.85
C ASN A 277 -26.57 6.85 10.41
N ASN A 278 -26.95 6.96 11.69
CA ASN A 278 -27.96 6.09 12.29
C ASN A 278 -29.32 6.33 11.63
N ASP A 279 -29.75 7.60 11.53
CA ASP A 279 -31.00 7.97 10.85
C ASP A 279 -31.02 7.53 9.38
N ILE A 280 -29.89 7.63 8.67
CA ILE A 280 -29.78 7.14 7.28
C ILE A 280 -30.04 5.64 7.22
N GLN A 281 -29.51 4.86 8.17
CA GLN A 281 -29.70 3.41 8.22
C GLN A 281 -31.12 3.03 8.62
N GLU A 282 -31.72 3.76 9.57
CA GLU A 282 -33.13 3.60 9.97
C GLU A 282 -34.10 3.83 8.81
N GLU A 283 -33.79 4.76 7.90
CA GLU A 283 -34.56 5.01 6.67
C GLU A 283 -34.20 4.06 5.50
N GLY A 284 -33.42 3.00 5.74
CA GLY A 284 -33.05 1.98 4.73
C GLY A 284 -31.85 2.34 3.85
N GLY A 285 -31.10 3.39 4.19
CA GLY A 285 -29.88 3.79 3.50
C GLY A 285 -28.62 3.05 3.98
N VAL A 286 -27.51 3.29 3.30
CA VAL A 286 -26.17 2.83 3.72
C VAL A 286 -25.38 3.92 4.45
N THR A 287 -24.53 3.51 5.39
CA THR A 287 -23.60 4.39 6.10
C THR A 287 -22.71 5.16 5.12
N LEU A 288 -22.59 6.48 5.32
CA LEU A 288 -21.70 7.29 4.49
C LEU A 288 -20.23 7.11 4.90
N HIS A 289 -19.42 6.67 3.94
CA HIS A 289 -18.00 6.40 4.17
C HIS A 289 -17.16 7.65 3.96
N GLN A 290 -16.29 7.94 4.92
CA GLN A 290 -15.31 9.02 4.80
C GLN A 290 -14.12 8.57 3.97
N SER A 291 -13.69 9.43 3.04
CA SER A 291 -12.47 9.17 2.30
C SER A 291 -11.23 9.50 3.14
N CYS A 292 -10.26 8.58 3.10
CA CYS A 292 -8.88 8.80 3.48
C CYS A 292 -8.13 9.35 2.26
N ILE A 293 -7.50 10.52 2.40
CA ILE A 293 -6.79 11.21 1.31
C ILE A 293 -5.67 10.35 0.70
N VAL A 294 -5.12 9.42 1.48
CA VAL A 294 -3.98 8.58 1.07
C VAL A 294 -4.43 7.34 0.29
N ARG A 295 -5.72 6.96 0.34
CA ARG A 295 -6.23 5.71 -0.26
C ARG A 295 -7.44 6.01 -1.13
N TRP A 296 -7.25 6.09 -2.45
CA TRP A 296 -8.34 6.42 -3.38
C TRP A 296 -9.53 5.43 -3.34
N LEU A 297 -9.33 4.17 -2.96
CA LEU A 297 -10.42 3.21 -2.72
C LEU A 297 -11.49 3.78 -1.77
N SER A 298 -11.06 4.56 -0.77
CA SER A 298 -11.98 5.24 0.14
C SER A 298 -12.76 6.38 -0.51
N MET A 299 -12.24 7.00 -1.59
CA MET A 299 -12.99 7.95 -2.42
C MET A 299 -14.07 7.23 -3.22
N SER A 300 -13.73 6.10 -3.83
CA SER A 300 -14.71 5.26 -4.54
C SER A 300 -15.83 4.82 -3.59
N ASN A 301 -15.48 4.31 -2.40
CA ASN A 301 -16.46 3.94 -1.37
C ASN A 301 -17.30 5.13 -0.86
N LEU A 302 -16.69 6.31 -0.72
CA LEU A 302 -17.40 7.54 -0.36
C LEU A 302 -18.46 7.88 -1.40
N LEU A 303 -18.09 7.90 -2.68
CA LEU A 303 -19.01 8.23 -3.77
C LEU A 303 -20.13 7.19 -3.90
N GLU A 304 -19.79 5.90 -3.82
CA GLU A 304 -20.78 4.82 -3.83
C GLU A 304 -21.78 4.93 -2.66
N SER A 305 -21.30 5.24 -1.45
CA SER A 305 -22.18 5.39 -0.27
C SER A 305 -23.14 6.57 -0.41
N ILE A 306 -22.65 7.71 -0.92
CA ILE A 306 -23.49 8.88 -1.18
C ILE A 306 -24.52 8.56 -2.26
N LEU A 307 -24.11 7.88 -3.34
CA LEU A 307 -25.02 7.55 -4.44
C LEU A 307 -26.15 6.61 -3.98
N LYS A 308 -25.81 5.57 -3.21
CA LYS A 308 -26.79 4.61 -2.65
C LYS A 308 -27.77 5.27 -1.69
N SER A 309 -27.31 6.22 -0.87
CA SER A 309 -28.13 6.92 0.11
C SER A 309 -28.56 8.31 -0.35
N PHE A 310 -28.52 8.63 -1.65
CA PHE A 310 -28.63 10.02 -2.11
C PHE A 310 -29.97 10.67 -1.77
N LYS A 311 -31.09 9.99 -2.10
CA LYS A 311 -32.46 10.48 -1.85
C LYS A 311 -32.68 10.68 -0.33
N ILE A 312 -32.31 9.69 0.48
CA ILE A 312 -32.41 9.69 1.96
C ILE A 312 -31.56 10.80 2.58
N THR A 313 -30.28 10.86 2.21
CA THR A 313 -29.34 11.87 2.72
C THR A 313 -29.83 13.29 2.42
N LYS A 314 -30.33 13.53 1.20
CA LYS A 314 -30.88 14.84 0.83
C LYS A 314 -32.09 15.21 1.68
N ARG A 315 -33.04 14.28 1.87
CA ARG A 315 -34.23 14.48 2.73
C ARG A 315 -33.83 14.83 4.16
N LEU A 316 -32.94 14.05 4.78
CA LEU A 316 -32.49 14.27 6.15
C LEU A 316 -31.74 15.60 6.33
N LEU A 317 -30.94 16.01 5.32
CA LEU A 317 -30.27 17.31 5.35
C LEU A 317 -31.24 18.48 5.19
N ILE A 318 -32.29 18.34 4.38
CA ILE A 318 -33.37 19.33 4.28
C ILE A 318 -34.11 19.45 5.62
N ALA A 319 -34.50 18.33 6.23
CA ALA A 319 -35.20 18.31 7.52
C ALA A 319 -34.40 18.99 8.66
N ARG A 320 -33.07 19.01 8.55
CA ARG A 320 -32.17 19.67 9.51
C ARG A 320 -31.73 21.09 9.11
N ASN A 321 -32.37 21.72 8.13
CA ASN A 321 -32.00 23.05 7.61
C ASN A 321 -30.54 23.12 7.11
N LYS A 322 -30.04 22.05 6.50
CA LYS A 322 -28.70 21.93 5.90
C LYS A 322 -28.74 21.60 4.40
N GLN A 323 -29.81 22.00 3.73
CA GLN A 323 -30.00 21.81 2.30
C GLN A 323 -28.85 22.40 1.47
N SER A 324 -28.19 23.47 1.93
CA SER A 324 -27.05 24.09 1.26
C SER A 324 -25.86 23.15 1.01
N LEU A 325 -25.73 22.06 1.78
CA LEU A 325 -24.72 21.03 1.52
C LEU A 325 -25.02 20.19 0.27
N THR A 326 -26.28 20.16 -0.16
CA THR A 326 -26.76 19.36 -1.31
C THR A 326 -27.21 20.21 -2.48
N ILE A 327 -27.29 21.53 -2.32
CA ILE A 327 -27.58 22.47 -3.42
C ILE A 327 -26.47 22.33 -4.48
N ASP A 328 -26.91 22.14 -5.73
CA ASP A 328 -26.06 21.91 -6.90
C ASP A 328 -25.11 20.72 -6.76
N LEU A 329 -25.50 19.69 -6.01
CA LEU A 329 -24.80 18.42 -6.01
C LEU A 329 -25.21 17.62 -7.25
N ASP A 330 -24.34 17.59 -8.25
CA ASP A 330 -24.59 16.86 -9.48
C ASP A 330 -24.51 15.33 -9.26
N LYS A 331 -25.68 14.71 -9.09
CA LYS A 331 -25.85 13.27 -8.95
C LYS A 331 -25.35 12.51 -10.18
N ILE A 332 -25.51 13.06 -11.38
CA ILE A 332 -25.09 12.43 -12.64
C ILE A 332 -23.57 12.35 -12.67
N THR A 333 -22.87 13.43 -12.36
CA THR A 333 -21.40 13.41 -12.26
C THR A 333 -20.91 12.41 -11.19
N ILE A 334 -21.59 12.30 -10.03
CA ILE A 334 -21.25 11.26 -9.03
C ILE A 334 -21.39 9.85 -9.61
N LYS A 335 -22.49 9.57 -10.29
CA LYS A 335 -22.77 8.28 -10.93
C LYS A 335 -21.71 7.93 -11.98
N GLN A 336 -21.38 8.89 -12.84
CA GLN A 336 -20.33 8.76 -13.85
C GLN A 336 -18.94 8.54 -13.23
N LEU A 337 -18.58 9.26 -12.15
CA LEU A 337 -17.33 9.05 -11.42
C LEU A 337 -17.25 7.65 -10.81
N VAL A 338 -18.33 7.18 -10.18
CA VAL A 338 -18.41 5.81 -9.65
C VAL A 338 -18.17 4.81 -10.78
N LEU A 339 -18.82 5.00 -11.94
CA LEU A 339 -18.65 4.12 -13.09
C LEU A 339 -17.19 4.06 -13.56
N VAL A 340 -16.52 5.20 -13.75
CA VAL A 340 -15.10 5.27 -14.16
C VAL A 340 -14.17 4.62 -13.13
N LEU A 341 -14.47 4.74 -11.84
CA LEU A 341 -13.64 4.22 -10.76
C LEU A 341 -13.85 2.72 -10.48
N LYS A 342 -14.96 2.12 -10.93
CA LYS A 342 -15.26 0.70 -10.68
C LYS A 342 -14.21 -0.27 -11.24
N PRO A 343 -13.76 -0.19 -12.51
CA PRO A 343 -12.71 -1.10 -13.02
C PRO A 343 -11.41 -1.00 -12.23
N LEU A 344 -11.02 0.22 -11.86
CA LEU A 344 -9.83 0.46 -11.04
C LEU A 344 -9.95 -0.21 -9.67
N LYS A 345 -11.16 -0.22 -9.10
CA LYS A 345 -11.43 -0.77 -7.76
C LYS A 345 -11.38 -2.29 -7.82
N HIS A 346 -12.03 -2.87 -8.82
CA HIS A 346 -11.97 -4.29 -9.09
C HIS A 346 -10.53 -4.78 -9.27
N VAL A 347 -9.75 -4.13 -10.15
CA VAL A 347 -8.34 -4.50 -10.35
C VAL A 347 -7.49 -4.33 -9.08
N MET A 348 -7.75 -3.29 -8.30
CA MET A 348 -7.05 -3.12 -7.02
C MET A 348 -7.32 -4.30 -6.07
N THR A 349 -8.58 -4.74 -5.98
CA THR A 349 -8.94 -5.92 -5.19
C THR A 349 -8.20 -7.16 -5.69
N VAL A 350 -8.10 -7.35 -7.00
CA VAL A 350 -7.33 -8.46 -7.60
C VAL A 350 -5.84 -8.39 -7.24
N PHE A 351 -5.23 -7.20 -7.28
CA PHE A 351 -3.81 -7.02 -6.92
C PHE A 351 -3.54 -7.28 -5.43
N GLN A 352 -4.51 -6.95 -4.58
CA GLN A 352 -4.39 -7.00 -3.13
C GLN A 352 -4.89 -8.32 -2.53
N THR A 353 -5.28 -9.30 -3.35
CA THR A 353 -5.62 -10.64 -2.88
C THR A 353 -4.40 -11.26 -2.21
N GLY A 354 -4.38 -11.30 -0.88
CA GLY A 354 -3.26 -11.80 -0.10
C GLY A 354 -3.16 -13.32 -0.01
N ASN A 355 -4.21 -14.05 -0.42
CA ASN A 355 -4.30 -15.50 -0.23
C ASN A 355 -4.15 -16.30 -1.53
N LEU A 356 -3.92 -15.63 -2.66
CA LEU A 356 -3.75 -16.27 -3.97
C LEU A 356 -2.61 -15.58 -4.74
N PRO A 357 -1.87 -16.32 -5.59
CA PRO A 357 -0.89 -15.71 -6.47
C PRO A 357 -1.55 -14.66 -7.36
N SER A 358 -1.08 -13.41 -7.31
CA SER A 358 -1.68 -12.30 -8.08
C SER A 358 -0.76 -11.72 -9.16
N LEU A 359 0.55 -11.99 -9.10
CA LEU A 359 1.55 -11.39 -10.00
C LEU A 359 1.24 -11.66 -11.49
N HIS A 360 0.78 -12.87 -11.82
CA HIS A 360 0.42 -13.28 -13.18
C HIS A 360 -0.85 -12.61 -13.72
N LEU A 361 -1.64 -11.94 -12.86
CA LEU A 361 -2.84 -11.21 -13.26
C LEU A 361 -2.56 -9.73 -13.55
N VAL A 362 -1.38 -9.22 -13.15
CA VAL A 362 -1.07 -7.78 -13.25
C VAL A 362 -1.12 -7.27 -14.69
N LEU A 363 -0.50 -8.00 -15.62
CA LEU A 363 -0.51 -7.63 -17.03
C LEU A 363 -1.93 -7.67 -17.61
N LEU A 364 -2.68 -8.73 -17.31
CA LEU A 364 -4.07 -8.88 -17.76
C LEU A 364 -4.94 -7.72 -17.25
N CYS A 365 -4.78 -7.36 -15.98
CA CYS A 365 -5.49 -6.24 -15.38
C CYS A 365 -5.11 -4.90 -16.03
N LYS A 366 -3.83 -4.65 -16.30
CA LYS A 366 -3.40 -3.45 -17.04
C LYS A 366 -4.07 -3.37 -18.41
N LEU A 367 -4.03 -4.45 -19.19
CA LEU A 367 -4.64 -4.51 -20.53
C LEU A 367 -6.15 -4.32 -20.46
N ARG A 368 -6.82 -4.99 -19.52
CA ARG A 368 -8.27 -4.87 -19.31
C ARG A 368 -8.68 -3.46 -18.88
N LEU A 369 -7.91 -2.82 -17.99
CA LEU A 369 -8.15 -1.43 -17.62
C LEU A 369 -8.08 -0.52 -18.85
N LYS A 370 -7.06 -0.67 -19.70
CA LYS A 370 -6.95 0.12 -20.93
C LYS A 370 -8.16 -0.07 -21.85
N ILE A 371 -8.60 -1.31 -22.05
CA ILE A 371 -9.80 -1.59 -22.86
C ILE A 371 -11.01 -0.90 -22.23
N SER A 372 -11.22 -1.06 -20.91
CA SER A 372 -12.36 -0.46 -20.21
C SER A 372 -12.36 1.07 -20.25
N LEU A 373 -11.17 1.70 -20.24
CA LEU A 373 -11.04 3.16 -20.25
C LEU A 373 -10.93 3.75 -21.66
N SER A 374 -10.93 2.92 -22.71
CA SER A 374 -10.79 3.38 -24.10
C SER A 374 -12.02 4.15 -24.60
N SER A 375 -13.20 3.77 -24.12
CA SER A 375 -14.47 4.44 -24.42
C SER A 375 -15.46 4.30 -23.27
N TYR A 376 -16.45 5.18 -23.20
CA TYR A 376 -17.52 5.09 -22.19
C TYR A 376 -18.36 3.80 -22.33
N LYS A 377 -18.60 3.36 -23.57
CA LYS A 377 -19.27 2.07 -23.86
C LYS A 377 -18.49 0.88 -23.29
N SER A 378 -17.18 0.81 -23.56
CA SER A 378 -16.33 -0.29 -23.06
C SER A 378 -16.23 -0.29 -21.53
N LEU A 379 -16.35 0.87 -20.89
CA LEU A 379 -16.42 1.00 -19.44
C LEU A 379 -17.69 0.34 -18.89
N PHE A 380 -18.84 0.62 -19.50
CA PHE A 380 -20.12 0.05 -19.11
C PHE A 380 -20.14 -1.48 -19.30
N GLU A 381 -19.67 -1.96 -20.46
CA GLU A 381 -19.52 -3.40 -20.75
C GLU A 381 -18.65 -4.09 -19.70
N TYR A 382 -17.52 -3.47 -19.31
CA TYR A 382 -16.65 -4.02 -18.28
C TYR A 382 -17.36 -4.11 -16.92
N VAL A 383 -18.04 -3.04 -16.50
CA VAL A 383 -18.71 -3.00 -15.20
C VAL A 383 -19.81 -4.06 -15.12
N ASN A 384 -20.59 -4.23 -16.18
CA ASN A 384 -21.65 -5.24 -16.22
C ASN A 384 -21.09 -6.66 -16.22
N THR A 385 -19.98 -6.90 -16.93
CA THR A 385 -19.39 -8.23 -17.04
C THR A 385 -18.64 -8.66 -15.77
N TYR A 386 -17.90 -7.74 -15.13
CA TYR A 386 -16.92 -8.11 -14.10
C TYR A 386 -17.18 -7.55 -12.71
N CYS A 387 -17.93 -6.44 -12.58
CA CYS A 387 -18.11 -5.76 -11.29
C CYS A 387 -19.46 -6.05 -10.62
N ASN A 388 -20.44 -6.57 -11.36
CA ASN A 388 -21.81 -6.82 -10.88
C ASN A 388 -22.31 -8.24 -11.25
N PRO A 389 -21.56 -9.34 -10.98
CA PRO A 389 -22.00 -10.68 -11.38
C PRO A 389 -23.33 -11.11 -10.72
N ASP A 390 -23.59 -10.62 -9.49
CA ASP A 390 -24.71 -11.07 -8.65
C ASP A 390 -25.86 -10.05 -8.55
N LYS A 391 -25.88 -9.01 -9.39
CA LYS A 391 -26.88 -7.90 -9.34
C LYS A 391 -27.75 -7.80 -10.58
N ILE A 392 -28.11 -8.94 -11.15
CA ILE A 392 -29.33 -9.05 -11.96
C ILE A 392 -30.45 -9.36 -10.97
N ASP A 393 -30.76 -8.38 -10.12
CA ASP A 393 -31.94 -8.42 -9.26
C ASP A 393 -32.75 -7.19 -9.63
N GLU A 394 -33.93 -7.46 -10.19
CA GLU A 394 -34.80 -6.62 -11.02
C GLU A 394 -35.44 -5.43 -10.29
N ASN A 395 -34.71 -4.73 -9.42
CA ASN A 395 -35.14 -3.40 -8.98
C ASN A 395 -34.68 -2.37 -10.02
N GLU A 396 -35.37 -2.46 -11.16
CA GLU A 396 -35.44 -1.59 -12.35
C GLU A 396 -35.92 -0.16 -12.06
N ASP A 397 -35.80 0.32 -10.81
CA ASP A 397 -36.18 1.69 -10.49
C ASP A 397 -35.14 2.67 -11.08
N GLU A 398 -35.38 2.96 -12.36
CA GLU A 398 -34.92 4.09 -13.15
C GLU A 398 -33.40 4.13 -13.43
N ILE A 399 -32.92 3.20 -14.27
CA ILE A 399 -31.91 3.58 -15.25
C ILE A 399 -32.65 4.46 -16.28
N GLU A 400 -32.82 5.74 -15.95
CA GLU A 400 -33.36 6.71 -16.91
C GLU A 400 -32.52 6.60 -18.19
N GLU A 401 -33.18 6.52 -19.36
CA GLU A 401 -32.55 6.43 -20.70
C GLU A 401 -31.52 7.55 -21.01
N SER A 402 -31.33 8.52 -20.10
CA SER A 402 -30.32 9.56 -20.15
C SER A 402 -28.89 9.14 -19.75
N ASP A 403 -28.69 7.89 -19.29
CA ASP A 403 -27.41 7.40 -18.75
C ASP A 403 -26.31 7.14 -19.79
N ASP A 404 -26.63 7.16 -21.09
CA ASP A 404 -25.65 6.93 -22.17
C ASP A 404 -24.77 8.15 -22.50
N TYR A 405 -25.05 9.29 -21.88
CA TYR A 405 -24.28 10.51 -22.08
C TYR A 405 -23.03 10.53 -21.19
N GLU A 406 -21.84 10.66 -21.79
CA GLU A 406 -20.58 10.95 -21.08
C GLU A 406 -20.36 12.46 -21.03
N SER A 407 -20.33 13.05 -19.83
CA SER A 407 -20.02 14.48 -19.70
C SER A 407 -18.57 14.77 -20.11
N GLU A 408 -18.32 15.93 -20.72
CA GLU A 408 -16.98 16.31 -21.21
C GLU A 408 -15.90 16.26 -20.11
N GLY A 409 -16.27 16.58 -18.87
CA GLY A 409 -15.36 16.49 -17.72
C GLY A 409 -14.95 15.05 -17.43
N ILE A 410 -15.92 14.13 -17.45
CA ILE A 410 -15.71 12.70 -17.23
C ILE A 410 -14.91 12.07 -18.36
N LYS A 411 -15.22 12.44 -19.61
CA LYS A 411 -14.44 12.02 -20.78
C LYS A 411 -12.97 12.35 -20.63
N ARG A 412 -12.63 13.61 -20.30
CA ARG A 412 -11.25 14.04 -20.06
C ARG A 412 -10.60 13.33 -18.89
N PHE A 413 -11.35 13.11 -17.80
CA PHE A 413 -10.85 12.38 -16.63
C PHE A 413 -10.50 10.92 -16.99
N ARG A 414 -11.37 10.23 -17.73
CA ARG A 414 -11.16 8.87 -18.24
C ARG A 414 -9.96 8.80 -19.17
N GLU A 415 -9.87 9.68 -20.17
CA GLU A 415 -8.75 9.74 -21.10
C GLU A 415 -7.43 10.01 -20.37
N ARG A 416 -7.44 10.85 -19.34
CA ARG A 416 -6.27 11.09 -18.49
C ARG A 416 -5.85 9.85 -17.72
N LEU A 417 -6.79 9.11 -17.13
CA LEU A 417 -6.52 7.82 -16.47
C LEU A 417 -5.92 6.81 -17.45
N PHE A 418 -6.50 6.70 -18.66
CA PHE A 418 -6.00 5.83 -19.72
C PHE A 418 -4.53 6.10 -20.03
N ASN A 419 -4.17 7.38 -20.24
CA ASN A 419 -2.79 7.79 -20.54
C ASN A 419 -1.83 7.54 -19.36
N LEU A 420 -2.26 7.84 -18.13
CA LEU A 420 -1.45 7.65 -16.93
C LEU A 420 -1.15 6.18 -16.61
N ILE A 421 -2.00 5.24 -17.05
CA ILE A 421 -1.75 3.81 -16.88
C ILE A 421 -0.50 3.37 -17.65
N ASP A 422 -0.30 3.84 -18.88
CA ASP A 422 0.90 3.51 -19.63
C ASP A 422 2.15 4.15 -19.02
N GLU A 423 2.03 5.40 -18.61
CA GLU A 423 3.13 6.20 -18.06
C GLU A 423 3.61 5.70 -16.69
N LEU A 424 2.68 5.33 -15.80
CA LEU A 424 3.01 5.09 -14.38
C LEU A 424 2.84 3.64 -13.93
N LEU A 425 2.00 2.83 -14.62
CA LEU A 425 1.89 1.39 -14.36
C LEU A 425 2.86 0.60 -15.26
N VAL A 426 4.13 1.00 -15.23
CA VAL A 426 5.23 0.28 -15.89
C VAL A 426 5.43 -1.07 -15.20
N LEU A 427 5.40 -2.14 -15.98
CA LEU A 427 5.55 -3.50 -15.46
C LEU A 427 6.99 -3.96 -15.63
N ASP A 428 7.51 -4.62 -14.60
CA ASP A 428 8.78 -5.35 -14.63
C ASP A 428 8.63 -6.67 -15.43
N ASP A 429 9.72 -7.17 -16.03
CA ASP A 429 9.78 -8.43 -16.78
C ASP A 429 9.15 -9.61 -16.02
N ARG A 430 9.27 -9.63 -14.69
CA ARG A 430 8.68 -10.66 -13.83
C ARG A 430 7.15 -10.71 -13.91
N HIS A 431 6.47 -9.58 -14.13
CA HIS A 431 5.01 -9.56 -14.34
C HIS A 431 4.63 -10.23 -15.67
N TYR A 432 5.39 -9.94 -16.73
CA TYR A 432 5.20 -10.55 -18.03
C TYR A 432 5.46 -12.06 -17.97
N CYS A 433 6.58 -12.46 -17.36
CA CYS A 433 6.93 -13.86 -17.18
C CYS A 433 5.90 -14.62 -16.36
N ALA A 434 5.47 -14.08 -15.22
CA ALA A 434 4.42 -14.69 -14.41
C ALA A 434 3.13 -14.92 -15.21
N THR A 435 2.73 -13.94 -16.05
CA THR A 435 1.55 -14.06 -16.91
C THR A 435 1.74 -15.14 -17.98
N MET A 436 2.90 -15.20 -18.63
CA MET A 436 3.18 -16.13 -19.73
C MET A 436 3.40 -17.57 -19.28
N LEU A 437 3.90 -17.75 -18.06
CA LEU A 437 4.04 -19.08 -17.44
C LEU A 437 2.67 -19.68 -17.07
N HIS A 438 1.66 -18.85 -16.87
CA HIS A 438 0.30 -19.34 -16.60
C HIS A 438 -0.28 -19.99 -17.87
N PRO A 439 -0.65 -21.30 -17.87
CA PRO A 439 -1.05 -22.04 -19.06
C PRO A 439 -2.18 -21.37 -19.87
N LYS A 440 -3.19 -20.84 -19.17
CA LYS A 440 -4.33 -20.13 -19.78
C LYS A 440 -3.94 -18.84 -20.52
N TYR A 441 -2.83 -18.21 -20.14
CA TYR A 441 -2.45 -16.86 -20.58
C TYR A 441 -1.15 -16.82 -21.40
N ARG A 442 -0.54 -17.98 -21.64
CA ARG A 442 0.66 -18.12 -22.48
C ARG A 442 0.53 -17.53 -23.88
N PHE A 443 -0.70 -17.46 -24.40
CA PHE A 443 -1.00 -16.98 -25.74
C PHE A 443 -1.76 -15.65 -25.77
N VAL A 444 -1.64 -14.81 -24.74
CA VAL A 444 -2.31 -13.50 -24.70
C VAL A 444 -1.96 -12.69 -25.96
N LYS A 445 -2.94 -12.54 -26.86
CA LYS A 445 -2.79 -11.90 -28.18
C LYS A 445 -2.38 -10.44 -28.08
N SER A 446 -2.70 -9.79 -26.97
CA SER A 446 -2.39 -8.37 -26.73
C SER A 446 -0.92 -8.08 -26.43
N CYS A 447 -0.09 -9.11 -26.19
CA CYS A 447 1.35 -8.92 -26.02
C CYS A 447 2.06 -8.93 -27.37
N THR A 448 2.88 -7.91 -27.61
CA THR A 448 3.69 -7.77 -28.81
C THR A 448 4.71 -8.90 -28.94
N ALA A 449 5.18 -9.18 -30.16
CA ALA A 449 6.25 -10.16 -30.37
C ALA A 449 7.54 -9.81 -29.60
N GLN A 450 7.81 -8.51 -29.45
CA GLN A 450 8.94 -8.01 -28.67
C GLN A 450 8.79 -8.32 -27.17
N GLU A 451 7.64 -8.03 -26.55
CA GLU A 451 7.39 -8.34 -25.13
C GLU A 451 7.49 -9.84 -24.85
N ARG A 452 6.98 -10.67 -25.77
CA ARG A 452 7.11 -12.14 -25.67
C ARG A 452 8.56 -12.58 -25.77
N SER A 453 9.32 -12.01 -26.70
CA SER A 453 10.75 -12.29 -26.86
C SER A 453 11.55 -11.90 -25.62
N GLN A 454 11.29 -10.72 -25.05
CA GLN A 454 11.90 -10.25 -23.81
C GLN A 454 11.59 -11.18 -22.63
N CYS A 455 10.33 -11.62 -22.50
CA CYS A 455 9.93 -12.61 -21.51
C CYS A 455 10.70 -13.93 -21.67
N HIS A 456 10.79 -14.46 -22.89
CA HIS A 456 11.55 -15.69 -23.16
C HIS A 456 13.05 -15.53 -22.87
N GLN A 457 13.64 -14.37 -23.20
CA GLN A 457 15.03 -14.06 -22.89
C GLN A 457 15.27 -13.98 -21.38
N TYR A 458 14.36 -13.33 -20.64
CA TYR A 458 14.42 -13.26 -19.19
C TYR A 458 14.34 -14.65 -18.56
N VAL A 459 13.34 -15.46 -18.92
CA VAL A 459 13.20 -16.83 -18.40
C VAL A 459 14.42 -17.68 -18.72
N ARG A 460 14.95 -17.60 -19.96
CA ARG A 460 16.17 -18.31 -20.33
C ARG A 460 17.35 -17.89 -19.47
N LYS A 461 17.51 -16.58 -19.22
CA LYS A 461 18.59 -16.06 -18.38
C LYS A 461 18.50 -16.59 -16.94
N GLU A 462 17.31 -16.57 -16.34
CA GLU A 462 17.12 -17.09 -14.98
C GLU A 462 17.36 -18.62 -14.92
N LEU A 463 16.90 -19.37 -15.93
CA LEU A 463 17.18 -20.81 -16.03
C LEU A 463 18.68 -21.12 -16.19
N MET A 464 19.43 -20.28 -16.92
CA MET A 464 20.88 -20.43 -17.03
C MET A 464 21.58 -20.21 -15.68
N VAL A 465 21.15 -19.22 -14.90
CA VAL A 465 21.69 -18.99 -13.56
C VAL A 465 21.45 -20.20 -12.65
N LEU A 466 20.23 -20.74 -12.65
CA LEU A 466 19.90 -21.94 -11.89
C LEU A 466 20.69 -23.17 -12.36
N HIS A 467 20.92 -23.29 -13.67
CA HIS A 467 21.74 -24.37 -14.22
C HIS A 467 23.20 -24.27 -13.79
N ASP A 468 23.78 -23.06 -13.83
CA ASP A 468 25.16 -22.82 -13.40
C ASP A 468 25.33 -23.09 -11.89
N GLU A 469 24.35 -22.69 -11.07
CA GLU A 469 24.31 -22.99 -9.64
C GLU A 469 24.23 -24.51 -9.39
N TYR A 470 23.38 -25.22 -10.13
CA TYR A 470 23.27 -26.69 -10.06
C TYR A 470 24.57 -27.41 -10.45
N LEU A 471 25.27 -26.93 -11.48
CA LEU A 471 26.57 -27.49 -11.88
C LEU A 471 27.64 -27.23 -10.81
N ALA A 472 27.65 -26.04 -10.22
CA ALA A 472 28.59 -25.68 -9.15
C ALA A 472 28.40 -26.52 -7.88
N THR A 473 27.17 -26.95 -7.56
CA THR A 473 26.90 -27.81 -6.40
C THR A 473 27.19 -29.29 -6.65
N ASN A 474 27.04 -29.78 -7.89
CA ASN A 474 27.17 -31.21 -8.21
C ASN A 474 28.54 -31.64 -8.73
N THR A 475 29.46 -30.72 -8.98
CA THR A 475 30.81 -31.04 -9.49
C THR A 475 31.77 -31.61 -8.45
N TYR A 476 31.33 -31.82 -7.21
CA TYR A 476 32.15 -32.37 -6.11
C TYR A 476 31.81 -33.81 -5.71
N GLU A 477 30.79 -34.43 -6.28
CA GLU A 477 30.66 -35.89 -6.18
C GLU A 477 31.55 -36.51 -7.26
N ASN A 478 32.82 -36.72 -6.93
CA ASN A 478 33.63 -37.68 -7.67
C ASN A 478 32.79 -38.96 -7.77
N PRO A 479 32.53 -39.49 -8.99
CA PRO A 479 31.86 -40.78 -9.11
C PRO A 479 32.64 -41.75 -8.22
N PRO A 480 31.95 -42.53 -7.34
CA PRO A 480 32.62 -43.44 -6.44
C PRO A 480 33.60 -44.24 -7.28
N GLU A 481 34.89 -44.18 -6.92
CA GLU A 481 35.93 -44.92 -7.61
C GLU A 481 35.40 -46.33 -7.80
N LEU A 482 35.13 -46.69 -9.06
CA LEU A 482 34.82 -48.06 -9.41
C LEU A 482 36.04 -48.83 -8.96
N ASN A 483 35.93 -49.48 -7.81
CA ASN A 483 36.91 -50.41 -7.28
C ASN A 483 37.10 -51.47 -8.37
N GLN A 484 38.10 -51.26 -9.22
CA GLN A 484 38.61 -52.24 -10.15
C GLN A 484 39.34 -53.29 -9.31
N LYS A 485 38.56 -54.15 -8.64
CA LYS A 485 39.01 -55.48 -8.26
C LYS A 485 38.70 -56.38 -9.44
N ASN A 486 39.72 -56.64 -10.25
CA ASN A 486 40.03 -57.94 -10.84
C ASN A 486 41.49 -57.96 -11.28
#